data_AF-A0A9D4D758-F1
#
_entry.id   AF-A0A9D4D758-F1
#
_cell.length_a   1.000
_cell.length_b   1.000
_cell.length_c   1.000
_cell.angle_alpha   90.00
_cell.angle_beta   90.00
_cell.angle_gamma   90.00
#
_symmetry.space_group_name_H-M   'P 1'
#
loop_
_entity.id
_entity.type
_entity.pdbx_description
1 polymer ?
#
loop_
_entity_poly.entity_id
_entity_poly.type
_entity_poly.pdbx_seq_one_letter_code
_entity_poly.pdbx_strand_id
1 'polypeptide(L)'
;MGAKKKGKGKKGKKGGKKGKKGKKSKEPQMTAQEAILAYQINVIEKKLEDVMYETRGWDEKNKRHLDRNDKLKEEQEVLIRHLLKQAKDADRLFAGEEIKSKDDVIVVMQEKWARQRAREQQIEDLRKKIAQTEAEIAAIQKDVDYWTRYKDDGQYVHATQIRALEQEVDDMTTSFNEMKGHLDSSLEKTKAEIDKFTIEKEELHKHQATQKAMNQMDKYSRQEVLDNDWLKREVEIHRRETDDLRKEVEEIERGNLEIMADLFECKIEDLKISRNFFLTQFAEGENLDTDGILEMDLAQLSIDQPARDQPLAIMPARPQSATHRAVQDKVFSLIQASIQSDEEDDSDTSVSHGDADSDDTELLDNMFYEEEDWGDYLQLGPLELKLLNVTGTQMTIHSPPTLDEEELKVKDCNPEDWPVTQPMLKDLVTPRGLAT
;
A
#
# COMPACT_ATOMS: atom_id res chain seq x y z
N MET A 1 -49.94 60.01 -46.66
CA MET A 1 -50.61 60.93 -47.62
C MET A 1 -51.13 62.11 -46.81
N GLY A 2 -50.96 63.38 -47.13
CA GLY A 2 -50.65 64.05 -48.36
C GLY A 2 -51.24 65.45 -48.22
N ALA A 3 -50.39 66.47 -48.33
CA ALA A 3 -50.73 67.79 -48.86
C ALA A 3 -51.71 68.67 -48.05
N LYS A 4 -51.19 69.82 -47.58
CA LYS A 4 -51.46 71.16 -48.19
C LYS A 4 -52.67 71.87 -47.55
N LYS A 5 -52.73 73.19 -47.41
CA LYS A 5 -51.81 74.34 -47.51
C LYS A 5 -52.74 75.55 -47.39
N LYS A 6 -52.22 76.64 -46.81
CA LYS A 6 -52.70 78.04 -46.96
C LYS A 6 -54.05 78.35 -46.29
N GLY A 7 -54.22 79.47 -45.62
CA GLY A 7 -53.33 80.61 -45.45
C GLY A 7 -54.12 81.92 -45.43
N LYS A 8 -53.39 82.96 -45.04
CA LYS A 8 -53.56 84.38 -45.40
C LYS A 8 -54.76 85.16 -44.84
N GLY A 9 -54.40 86.33 -44.31
CA GLY A 9 -55.18 87.57 -44.41
C GLY A 9 -55.39 88.18 -43.03
N LYS A 10 -54.49 89.00 -42.46
CA LYS A 10 -53.93 90.29 -42.91
C LYS A 10 -54.99 91.37 -43.14
N LYS A 11 -55.03 92.32 -42.19
CA LYS A 11 -55.31 93.78 -42.27
C LYS A 11 -56.19 94.12 -41.04
N GLY A 12 -55.84 95.04 -40.15
CA GLY A 12 -54.91 96.14 -40.25
C GLY A 12 -55.65 97.47 -40.22
N LYS A 13 -55.09 98.38 -39.42
CA LYS A 13 -55.15 99.85 -39.50
C LYS A 13 -56.31 100.61 -38.82
N LYS A 14 -55.81 101.48 -37.92
CA LYS A 14 -56.07 102.93 -37.78
C LYS A 14 -57.41 103.28 -37.14
N GLY A 15 -57.47 104.09 -36.10
CA GLY A 15 -56.54 105.13 -35.67
C GLY A 15 -57.18 106.49 -35.88
N GLY A 16 -57.36 107.22 -34.79
CA GLY A 16 -57.36 108.67 -34.78
C GLY A 16 -58.69 109.38 -35.04
N LYS A 17 -59.12 110.18 -34.06
CA LYS A 17 -58.81 111.62 -33.98
C LYS A 17 -60.05 112.50 -33.68
N LYS A 18 -59.99 113.07 -32.47
CA LYS A 18 -60.31 114.45 -32.03
C LYS A 18 -61.52 115.21 -32.62
N GLY A 19 -62.28 115.76 -31.67
CA GLY A 19 -62.90 117.10 -31.71
C GLY A 19 -64.40 117.03 -32.00
N LYS A 20 -65.30 117.78 -31.35
CA LYS A 20 -65.16 119.05 -30.63
C LYS A 20 -66.49 119.32 -29.90
N LYS A 21 -66.37 119.83 -28.67
CA LYS A 21 -67.29 120.69 -27.88
C LYS A 21 -68.79 120.68 -28.22
N GLY A 22 -69.58 120.32 -27.21
CA GLY A 22 -70.94 120.84 -27.09
C GLY A 22 -71.66 120.33 -25.85
N LYS A 23 -71.78 121.23 -24.86
CA LYS A 23 -72.86 121.27 -23.86
C LYS A 23 -72.69 120.43 -22.59
N LYS A 24 -72.42 121.16 -21.50
CA LYS A 24 -72.68 120.76 -20.11
C LYS A 24 -74.10 120.18 -20.00
N SER A 25 -74.21 118.90 -19.71
CA SER A 25 -75.34 118.38 -18.93
C SER A 25 -74.77 118.05 -17.55
N LYS A 26 -75.30 118.78 -16.56
CA LYS A 26 -75.05 118.68 -15.13
C LYS A 26 -74.65 117.26 -14.71
N GLU A 27 -73.62 117.14 -13.88
CA GLU A 27 -73.50 116.00 -12.97
C GLU A 27 -74.89 115.77 -12.37
N PRO A 28 -75.56 114.64 -12.68
CA PRO A 28 -76.65 114.24 -11.84
C PRO A 28 -75.96 113.91 -10.52
N GLN A 29 -76.29 114.67 -9.48
CA GLN A 29 -76.21 114.12 -8.14
C GLN A 29 -76.74 112.71 -8.26
N MET A 30 -75.91 111.68 -7.97
CA MET A 30 -76.37 110.31 -7.80
C MET A 30 -77.49 110.39 -6.79
N THR A 31 -78.71 110.47 -7.30
CA THR A 31 -79.90 110.54 -6.48
C THR A 31 -79.90 109.21 -5.76
N ALA A 32 -80.22 109.14 -4.47
CA ALA A 32 -80.18 107.87 -3.74
C ALA A 32 -80.89 106.73 -4.52
N GLN A 33 -81.91 107.08 -5.32
CA GLN A 33 -82.59 106.19 -6.28
C GLN A 33 -81.69 105.60 -7.39
N GLU A 34 -80.79 106.37 -8.02
CA GLU A 34 -79.89 105.85 -9.06
C GLU A 34 -78.80 104.94 -8.48
N ALA A 35 -78.29 105.24 -7.28
CA ALA A 35 -77.37 104.36 -6.57
C ALA A 35 -78.05 103.04 -6.12
N ILE A 36 -79.31 103.11 -5.69
CA ILE A 36 -80.12 101.93 -5.38
C ILE A 36 -80.40 101.11 -6.64
N LEU A 37 -80.73 101.74 -7.79
CA LEU A 37 -80.93 101.05 -9.06
C LEU A 37 -79.64 100.39 -9.56
N ALA A 38 -78.49 101.06 -9.48
CA ALA A 38 -77.20 100.48 -9.85
C ALA A 38 -76.84 99.29 -8.94
N TYR A 39 -77.14 99.36 -7.64
CA TYR A 39 -76.97 98.23 -6.74
C TYR A 39 -77.92 97.07 -7.09
N GLN A 40 -79.19 97.36 -7.39
CA GLN A 40 -80.16 96.35 -7.83
C GLN A 40 -79.74 95.69 -9.15
N ILE A 41 -79.25 96.47 -10.12
CA ILE A 41 -78.69 95.97 -11.38
C ILE A 41 -77.49 95.07 -11.08
N ASN A 42 -76.54 95.52 -10.27
CA ASN A 42 -75.35 94.73 -9.93
C ASN A 42 -75.71 93.42 -9.18
N VAL A 43 -76.73 93.43 -8.31
CA VAL A 43 -77.23 92.21 -7.67
C VAL A 43 -77.84 91.25 -8.69
N ILE A 44 -78.57 91.76 -9.68
CA ILE A 44 -79.14 90.94 -10.76
C ILE A 44 -78.04 90.44 -11.70
N GLU A 45 -77.06 91.27 -12.05
CA GLU A 45 -75.91 90.90 -12.88
C GLU A 45 -75.07 89.84 -12.21
N LYS A 46 -74.79 89.96 -10.90
CA LYS A 46 -74.09 88.92 -10.13
C LYS A 46 -74.88 87.61 -10.09
N LYS A 47 -76.20 87.66 -9.87
CA LYS A 47 -77.07 86.47 -9.94
C LYS A 47 -77.10 85.88 -11.35
N LEU A 48 -77.09 86.69 -12.38
CA LEU A 48 -77.03 86.26 -13.78
C LEU A 48 -75.69 85.60 -14.08
N GLU A 49 -74.58 86.16 -13.56
CA GLU A 49 -73.24 85.59 -13.68
C GLU A 49 -73.13 84.26 -12.93
N ASP A 50 -73.70 84.15 -11.72
CA ASP A 50 -73.79 82.90 -10.96
C ASP A 50 -74.58 81.84 -11.75
N VAL A 51 -75.76 82.20 -12.30
CA VAL A 51 -76.57 81.30 -13.15
C VAL A 51 -75.84 80.93 -14.44
N MET A 52 -75.11 81.86 -15.06
CA MET A 52 -74.30 81.58 -16.25
C MET A 52 -73.14 80.63 -15.92
N TYR A 53 -72.50 80.79 -14.77
CA TYR A 53 -71.45 79.89 -14.29
C TYR A 53 -72.02 78.49 -14.00
N GLU A 54 -73.18 78.41 -13.35
CA GLU A 54 -73.91 77.15 -13.14
C GLU A 54 -74.29 76.49 -14.46
N THR A 55 -74.87 77.24 -15.41
CA THR A 55 -75.24 76.73 -16.74
C THR A 55 -74.03 76.20 -17.48
N ARG A 56 -72.91 76.92 -17.45
CA ARG A 56 -71.65 76.48 -18.07
C ARG A 56 -71.10 75.22 -17.38
N GLY A 57 -71.22 75.14 -16.05
CA GLY A 57 -70.87 73.95 -15.28
C GLY A 57 -71.74 72.75 -15.62
N TRP A 58 -73.04 72.95 -15.85
CA TRP A 58 -73.96 71.91 -16.33
C TRP A 58 -73.64 71.48 -17.75
N ASP A 59 -73.36 72.40 -18.66
CA ASP A 59 -72.96 72.09 -20.03
C ASP A 59 -71.67 71.28 -20.07
N GLU A 60 -70.69 71.63 -19.24
CA GLU A 60 -69.43 70.89 -19.16
C GLU A 60 -69.63 69.49 -18.58
N LYS A 61 -70.47 69.34 -17.53
CA LYS A 61 -70.86 68.02 -17.02
C LYS A 61 -71.59 67.20 -18.08
N ASN A 62 -72.51 67.81 -18.82
CA ASN A 62 -73.27 67.14 -19.87
C ASN A 62 -72.34 66.67 -21.01
N LYS A 63 -71.36 67.49 -21.41
CA LYS A 63 -70.30 67.10 -22.36
C LYS A 63 -69.47 65.92 -21.84
N ARG A 64 -69.02 65.96 -20.58
CA ARG A 64 -68.27 64.84 -19.97
C ARG A 64 -69.09 63.55 -19.94
N HIS A 65 -70.40 63.64 -19.69
CA HIS A 65 -71.29 62.49 -19.73
C HIS A 65 -71.49 61.95 -21.15
N LEU A 66 -71.60 62.82 -22.16
CA LEU A 66 -71.66 62.42 -23.57
C LEU A 66 -70.37 61.72 -24.00
N ASP A 67 -69.21 62.32 -23.74
CA ASP A 67 -67.90 61.73 -24.09
C ASP A 67 -67.70 60.37 -23.39
N ARG A 68 -68.15 60.23 -22.14
CA ARG A 68 -68.09 58.95 -21.42
C ARG A 68 -69.03 57.92 -22.04
N ASN A 69 -70.23 58.32 -22.45
CA ASN A 69 -71.19 57.42 -23.08
C ASN A 69 -70.67 56.96 -24.45
N ASP A 70 -70.08 57.84 -25.24
CA ASP A 70 -69.52 57.49 -26.54
C ASP A 70 -68.34 56.53 -26.40
N LYS A 71 -67.43 56.74 -25.43
CA LYS A 71 -66.36 55.77 -25.10
C LYS A 71 -66.91 54.40 -24.69
N LEU A 72 -67.96 54.38 -23.85
CA LEU A 72 -68.60 53.13 -23.44
C LEU A 72 -69.22 52.39 -24.62
N LYS A 73 -69.82 53.10 -25.58
CA LYS A 73 -70.35 52.49 -26.81
C LYS A 73 -69.24 51.93 -27.68
N GLU A 74 -68.12 52.64 -27.83
CA GLU A 74 -66.95 52.13 -28.56
C GLU A 74 -66.39 50.86 -27.90
N GLU A 75 -66.27 50.85 -26.57
CA GLU A 75 -65.87 49.65 -25.80
C GLU A 75 -66.85 48.49 -25.99
N GLN A 76 -68.16 48.76 -25.92
CA GLN A 76 -69.20 47.76 -26.18
C GLN A 76 -69.12 47.21 -27.61
N GLU A 77 -68.90 48.06 -28.61
CA GLU A 77 -68.73 47.62 -29.99
C GLU A 77 -67.51 46.70 -30.15
N VAL A 78 -66.39 47.03 -29.50
CA VAL A 78 -65.19 46.19 -29.52
C VAL A 78 -65.46 44.84 -28.85
N LEU A 79 -66.13 44.84 -27.71
CA LEU A 79 -66.53 43.61 -27.00
C LEU A 79 -67.44 42.74 -27.87
N ILE A 80 -68.47 43.33 -28.48
CA ILE A 80 -69.39 42.61 -29.37
C ILE A 80 -68.63 42.02 -30.57
N ARG A 81 -67.72 42.78 -31.18
CA ARG A 81 -66.88 42.28 -32.28
C ARG A 81 -65.99 41.12 -31.83
N HIS A 82 -65.43 41.19 -30.63
CA HIS A 82 -64.61 40.11 -30.08
C HIS A 82 -65.43 38.84 -29.82
N LEU A 83 -66.60 38.96 -29.19
CA LEU A 83 -67.52 37.84 -28.97
C LEU A 83 -67.95 37.20 -30.31
N LEU A 84 -68.31 38.02 -31.30
CA LEU A 84 -68.67 37.51 -32.63
C LEU A 84 -67.50 36.79 -33.32
N LYS A 85 -66.26 37.23 -33.07
CA LYS A 85 -65.07 36.54 -33.58
C LYS A 85 -64.87 35.20 -32.87
N GLN A 86 -64.94 35.16 -31.54
CA GLN A 86 -64.85 33.93 -30.76
C GLN A 86 -65.93 32.91 -31.16
N ALA A 87 -67.17 33.36 -31.37
CA ALA A 87 -68.25 32.51 -31.85
C ALA A 87 -67.94 31.92 -33.23
N LYS A 88 -67.47 32.72 -34.18
CA LYS A 88 -67.08 32.24 -35.51
C LYS A 88 -65.88 31.28 -35.48
N ASP A 89 -64.92 31.53 -34.60
CA ASP A 89 -63.76 30.65 -34.45
C ASP A 89 -64.18 29.30 -33.83
N ALA A 90 -65.12 29.30 -32.87
CA ALA A 90 -65.73 28.09 -32.35
C ALA A 90 -66.53 27.34 -33.43
N ASP A 91 -67.38 28.03 -34.20
CA ASP A 91 -68.14 27.43 -35.30
C ASP A 91 -67.22 26.82 -36.36
N ARG A 92 -66.05 27.43 -36.63
CA ARG A 92 -65.04 26.87 -37.54
C ARG A 92 -64.38 25.60 -36.99
N LEU A 93 -64.10 25.56 -35.68
CA LEU A 93 -63.56 24.35 -35.04
C LEU A 93 -64.56 23.20 -35.14
N PHE A 94 -65.84 23.46 -34.89
CA PHE A 94 -66.89 22.45 -35.00
C PHE A 94 -67.24 22.09 -36.45
N ALA A 95 -67.16 23.04 -37.39
CA ALA A 95 -67.37 22.76 -38.82
C ALA A 95 -66.26 21.91 -39.44
N GLY A 96 -65.04 21.95 -38.88
CA GLY A 96 -63.93 21.08 -39.27
C GLY A 96 -63.92 19.72 -38.55
N GLU A 97 -64.77 19.54 -37.54
CA GLU A 97 -64.86 18.29 -36.79
C GLU A 97 -65.93 17.40 -37.45
N GLU A 98 -65.47 16.50 -38.32
CA GLU A 98 -66.30 15.46 -38.92
C GLU A 98 -67.03 14.70 -37.80
N ILE A 99 -68.36 14.55 -37.93
CA ILE A 99 -69.20 13.84 -36.96
C ILE A 99 -68.78 12.37 -36.99
N LYS A 100 -67.84 12.00 -36.11
CA LYS A 100 -67.33 10.64 -35.97
C LYS A 100 -68.50 9.70 -35.69
N SER A 101 -68.60 8.64 -36.48
CA SER A 101 -69.63 7.63 -36.28
C SER A 101 -69.40 6.91 -34.95
N LYS A 102 -70.45 6.30 -34.40
CA LYS A 102 -70.32 5.42 -33.22
C LYS A 102 -69.30 4.31 -33.48
N ASP A 103 -69.19 3.85 -34.72
CA ASP A 103 -68.26 2.79 -35.11
C ASP A 103 -66.79 3.23 -35.03
N ASP A 104 -66.46 4.47 -35.42
CA ASP A 104 -65.09 5.00 -35.32
C ASP A 104 -64.65 5.13 -33.86
N VAL A 105 -65.58 5.53 -32.98
CA VAL A 105 -65.34 5.59 -31.54
C VAL A 105 -65.10 4.20 -30.97
N ILE A 106 -65.87 3.19 -31.41
CA ILE A 106 -65.69 1.80 -31.00
C ILE A 106 -64.32 1.27 -31.43
N VAL A 107 -63.90 1.52 -32.67
CA VAL A 107 -62.58 1.08 -33.17
C VAL A 107 -61.44 1.73 -32.38
N VAL A 108 -61.48 3.06 -32.19
CA VAL A 108 -60.45 3.77 -31.39
C VAL A 108 -60.44 3.28 -29.94
N MET A 109 -61.61 2.95 -29.38
CA MET A 109 -61.69 2.41 -28.02
C MET A 109 -61.12 0.99 -27.93
N GLN A 110 -61.40 0.13 -28.91
CA GLN A 110 -60.81 -1.21 -29.00
C GLN A 110 -59.28 -1.14 -29.14
N GLU A 111 -58.75 -0.24 -29.98
CA GLU A 111 -57.31 -0.01 -30.11
C GLU A 111 -56.68 0.50 -28.82
N LYS A 112 -57.34 1.44 -28.12
CA LYS A 112 -56.89 1.92 -26.81
C LYS A 112 -56.83 0.79 -25.79
N TRP A 113 -57.85 -0.08 -25.74
CA TRP A 113 -57.87 -1.24 -24.87
C TRP A 113 -56.83 -2.30 -25.25
N ALA A 114 -56.59 -2.53 -26.55
CA ALA A 114 -55.54 -3.43 -27.01
C ALA A 114 -54.15 -2.90 -26.62
N ARG A 115 -53.90 -1.59 -26.82
CA ARG A 115 -52.66 -0.92 -26.41
C ARG A 115 -52.48 -0.95 -24.89
N GLN A 116 -53.55 -0.77 -24.14
CA GLN A 116 -53.52 -0.87 -22.68
C GLN A 116 -53.13 -2.28 -22.22
N ARG A 117 -53.78 -3.32 -22.77
CA ARG A 117 -53.43 -4.72 -22.47
C ARG A 117 -51.99 -5.07 -22.86
N ALA A 118 -51.51 -4.58 -24.00
CA ALA A 118 -50.13 -4.79 -24.41
C ALA A 118 -49.13 -4.15 -23.43
N ARG A 119 -49.42 -2.94 -22.94
CA ARG A 119 -48.59 -2.30 -21.91
C ARG A 119 -48.66 -3.03 -20.57
N GLU A 120 -49.83 -3.51 -20.17
CA GLU A 120 -49.99 -4.30 -18.95
C GLU A 120 -49.19 -5.61 -19.03
N GLN A 121 -49.19 -6.29 -20.17
CA GLN A 121 -48.35 -7.46 -20.42
C GLN A 121 -46.86 -7.10 -20.34
N GLN A 122 -46.43 -6.00 -20.96
CA GLN A 122 -45.04 -5.54 -20.86
C GLN A 122 -44.62 -5.23 -19.42
N ILE A 123 -45.49 -4.59 -18.63
CA ILE A 123 -45.25 -4.32 -17.22
C ILE A 123 -45.12 -5.63 -16.43
N GLU A 124 -45.99 -6.60 -16.70
CA GLU A 124 -45.94 -7.91 -16.04
C GLU A 124 -44.68 -8.70 -16.41
N ASP A 125 -44.26 -8.67 -17.68
CA ASP A 125 -43.01 -9.30 -18.12
C ASP A 125 -41.79 -8.62 -17.51
N LEU A 126 -41.79 -7.29 -17.38
CA LEU A 126 -40.74 -6.55 -16.68
C LEU A 126 -40.72 -6.90 -15.19
N ARG A 127 -41.88 -7.01 -14.53
CA ARG A 127 -41.97 -7.45 -13.13
C ARG A 127 -41.41 -8.84 -12.93
N LYS A 128 -41.71 -9.78 -13.83
CA LYS A 128 -41.12 -11.13 -13.78
C LYS A 128 -39.60 -11.11 -13.95
N LYS A 129 -39.08 -10.30 -14.88
CA LYS A 129 -37.63 -10.14 -15.05
C LYS A 129 -36.98 -9.53 -13.81
N ILE A 130 -37.59 -8.49 -13.23
CA ILE A 130 -37.11 -7.89 -11.97
C ILE A 130 -37.08 -8.95 -10.86
N ALA A 131 -38.15 -9.71 -10.68
CA ALA A 131 -38.20 -10.76 -9.65
C ALA A 131 -37.16 -11.88 -9.88
N GLN A 132 -36.91 -12.26 -11.14
CA GLN A 132 -35.84 -13.21 -11.49
C GLN A 132 -34.47 -12.64 -11.13
N THR A 133 -34.18 -11.39 -11.51
CA THR A 133 -32.90 -10.75 -11.19
C THR A 133 -32.71 -10.52 -9.69
N GLU A 134 -33.77 -10.19 -8.95
CA GLU A 134 -33.71 -10.05 -7.49
C GLU A 134 -33.41 -11.40 -6.81
N ALA A 135 -33.96 -12.49 -7.33
CA ALA A 135 -33.65 -13.84 -6.84
C ALA A 135 -32.18 -14.24 -7.13
N GLU A 136 -31.67 -13.91 -8.33
CA GLU A 136 -30.26 -14.12 -8.69
C GLU A 136 -29.33 -13.29 -7.81
N ILE A 137 -29.65 -12.01 -7.58
CA ILE A 137 -28.90 -11.12 -6.68
C ILE A 137 -28.91 -11.69 -5.26
N ALA A 138 -30.05 -12.16 -4.76
CA ALA A 138 -30.13 -12.75 -3.43
C ALA A 138 -29.32 -14.06 -3.30
N ALA A 139 -29.20 -14.85 -4.37
CA ALA A 139 -28.33 -16.02 -4.38
C ALA A 139 -26.85 -15.62 -4.34
N ILE A 140 -26.45 -14.68 -5.20
CA ILE A 140 -25.07 -14.15 -5.22
C ILE A 140 -24.72 -13.51 -3.87
N GLN A 141 -25.65 -12.78 -3.25
CA GLN A 141 -25.41 -12.17 -1.94
C GLN A 141 -25.13 -13.23 -0.87
N LYS A 142 -25.81 -14.38 -0.89
CA LYS A 142 -25.52 -15.48 0.05
C LYS A 142 -24.12 -16.05 -0.17
N ASP A 143 -23.69 -16.18 -1.43
CA ASP A 143 -22.34 -16.65 -1.74
C ASP A 143 -21.29 -15.62 -1.29
N VAL A 144 -21.53 -14.33 -1.53
CA VAL A 144 -20.67 -13.24 -1.03
C VAL A 144 -20.59 -13.28 0.49
N ASP A 145 -21.72 -13.40 1.19
CA ASP A 145 -21.76 -13.48 2.65
C ASP A 145 -20.99 -14.71 3.16
N TYR A 146 -21.09 -15.85 2.46
CA TYR A 146 -20.31 -17.05 2.76
C TYR A 146 -18.81 -16.80 2.62
N TRP A 147 -18.37 -16.23 1.50
CA TRP A 147 -16.96 -15.96 1.25
C TRP A 147 -16.40 -14.89 2.18
N THR A 148 -17.18 -13.89 2.56
CA THR A 148 -16.79 -12.90 3.56
C THR A 148 -16.59 -13.55 4.92
N ARG A 149 -17.54 -14.38 5.38
CA ARG A 149 -17.39 -15.14 6.64
C ARG A 149 -16.18 -16.09 6.60
N TYR A 150 -15.96 -16.72 5.45
CA TYR A 150 -14.78 -17.57 5.26
C TYR A 150 -13.49 -16.75 5.33
N LYS A 151 -13.45 -15.57 4.72
CA LYS A 151 -12.29 -14.68 4.77
C LYS A 151 -12.01 -14.19 6.20
N ASP A 152 -13.05 -13.79 6.91
CA ASP A 152 -12.91 -13.16 8.23
C ASP A 152 -12.63 -14.18 9.34
N ASP A 153 -13.28 -15.35 9.31
CA ASP A 153 -13.15 -16.36 10.38
C ASP A 153 -12.62 -17.70 9.86
N GLY A 154 -13.16 -18.20 8.75
CA GLY A 154 -12.87 -19.53 8.22
C GLY A 154 -11.40 -19.75 7.85
N GLN A 155 -10.75 -18.72 7.32
CA GLN A 155 -9.34 -18.76 6.92
C GLN A 155 -8.44 -19.05 8.12
N TYR A 156 -8.70 -18.44 9.28
CA TYR A 156 -7.89 -18.65 10.46
C TYR A 156 -8.08 -20.06 11.04
N VAL A 157 -9.32 -20.57 11.02
CA VAL A 157 -9.62 -21.94 11.46
C VAL A 157 -8.91 -22.96 10.57
N HIS A 158 -8.97 -22.80 9.25
CA HIS A 158 -8.26 -23.72 8.35
C HIS A 158 -6.74 -23.54 8.40
N ALA A 159 -6.24 -22.31 8.55
CA ALA A 159 -4.81 -22.06 8.69
C ALA A 159 -4.25 -22.69 9.99
N THR A 160 -4.99 -22.62 11.10
CA THR A 160 -4.60 -23.29 12.35
C THR A 160 -4.65 -24.81 12.23
N GLN A 161 -5.67 -25.36 11.54
CA GLN A 161 -5.74 -26.79 11.25
C GLN A 161 -4.58 -27.26 10.35
N ILE A 162 -4.27 -26.52 9.29
CA ILE A 162 -3.15 -26.81 8.40
C ILE A 162 -1.84 -26.79 9.18
N ARG A 163 -1.60 -25.74 9.98
CA ARG A 163 -0.40 -25.64 10.81
C ARG A 163 -0.27 -26.81 11.80
N ALA A 164 -1.37 -27.24 12.42
CA ALA A 164 -1.36 -28.38 13.33
C ALA A 164 -1.01 -29.69 12.59
N LEU A 165 -1.53 -29.88 11.37
CA LEU A 165 -1.20 -31.04 10.54
C LEU A 165 0.25 -31.00 10.03
N GLU A 166 0.75 -29.84 9.64
CA GLU A 166 2.16 -29.66 9.26
C GLU A 166 3.08 -30.01 10.43
N GLN A 167 2.76 -29.52 11.63
CA GLN A 167 3.50 -29.87 12.84
C GLN A 167 3.44 -31.38 13.13
N GLU A 168 2.29 -32.02 12.99
CA GLU A 168 2.17 -33.47 13.19
C GLU A 168 3.04 -34.25 12.19
N VAL A 169 3.12 -33.79 10.94
CA VAL A 169 4.00 -34.39 9.92
C VAL A 169 5.49 -34.21 10.28
N ASP A 170 5.88 -33.04 10.77
CA ASP A 170 7.25 -32.77 11.19
C ASP A 170 7.64 -33.59 12.44
N ASP A 171 6.71 -33.72 13.40
CA ASP A 171 6.88 -34.54 14.60
C ASP A 171 7.02 -36.02 14.23
N MET A 172 6.17 -36.52 13.32
CA MET A 172 6.27 -37.90 12.80
C MET A 172 7.59 -38.13 12.06
N THR A 173 8.06 -37.16 11.28
CA THR A 173 9.32 -37.24 10.53
C THR A 173 10.51 -37.25 11.47
N THR A 174 10.49 -36.41 12.51
CA THR A 174 11.52 -36.36 13.55
C THR A 174 11.57 -37.68 14.32
N SER A 175 10.42 -38.17 14.79
CA SER A 175 10.31 -39.47 15.47
C SER A 175 10.80 -40.63 14.59
N PHE A 176 10.46 -40.61 13.29
CA PHE A 176 10.97 -41.59 12.34
C PHE A 176 12.49 -41.54 12.21
N ASN A 177 13.08 -40.35 12.08
CA ASN A 177 14.53 -40.18 11.97
C ASN A 177 15.26 -40.59 13.26
N GLU A 178 14.70 -40.29 14.43
CA GLU A 178 15.22 -40.73 15.73
C GLU A 178 15.18 -42.25 15.86
N MET A 179 14.05 -42.88 15.53
CA MET A 179 13.92 -44.34 15.53
C MET A 179 14.90 -44.98 14.54
N LYS A 180 15.03 -44.42 13.34
CA LYS A 180 16.01 -44.86 12.35
C LYS A 180 17.44 -44.74 12.89
N GLY A 181 17.81 -43.59 13.46
CA GLY A 181 19.13 -43.36 14.04
C GLY A 181 19.44 -44.30 15.21
N HIS A 182 18.44 -44.59 16.06
CA HIS A 182 18.57 -45.58 17.13
C HIS A 182 18.78 -47.00 16.57
N LEU A 183 18.00 -47.41 15.57
CA LEU A 183 18.14 -48.71 14.93
C LEU A 183 19.50 -48.86 14.24
N ASP A 184 19.94 -47.84 13.50
CA ASP A 184 21.25 -47.83 12.84
C ASP A 184 22.39 -47.91 13.87
N SER A 185 22.30 -47.12 14.95
CA SER A 185 23.30 -47.15 16.04
C SER A 185 23.31 -48.49 16.78
N SER A 186 22.15 -49.08 17.02
CA SER A 186 22.03 -50.41 17.63
C SER A 186 22.61 -51.48 16.72
N LEU A 187 22.30 -51.42 15.43
CA LEU A 187 22.82 -52.34 14.43
C LEU A 187 24.35 -52.23 14.33
N GLU A 188 24.89 -51.01 14.31
CA GLU A 188 26.33 -50.78 14.27
C GLU A 188 27.03 -51.32 15.52
N LYS A 189 26.45 -51.12 16.72
CA LYS A 189 26.97 -51.73 17.95
C LYS A 189 26.97 -53.26 17.88
N THR A 190 25.87 -53.87 17.44
CA THR A 190 25.81 -55.34 17.30
C THR A 190 26.80 -55.86 16.26
N LYS A 191 27.02 -55.14 15.16
CA LYS A 191 28.05 -55.48 14.17
C LYS A 191 29.45 -55.39 14.77
N ALA A 192 29.78 -54.29 15.43
CA ALA A 192 31.07 -54.10 16.07
C ALA A 192 31.34 -55.17 17.15
N GLU A 193 30.32 -55.57 17.90
CA GLU A 193 30.41 -56.69 18.85
C GLU A 193 30.66 -58.02 18.17
N ILE A 194 29.95 -58.31 17.07
CA ILE A 194 30.17 -59.53 16.26
C ILE A 194 31.57 -59.52 15.65
N ASP A 195 32.02 -58.41 15.11
CA ASP A 195 33.35 -58.28 14.50
C ASP A 195 34.44 -58.47 15.54
N LYS A 196 34.32 -57.81 16.70
CA LYS A 196 35.25 -58.01 17.83
C LYS A 196 35.28 -59.47 18.28
N PHE A 197 34.11 -60.08 18.48
CA PHE A 197 34.03 -61.49 18.85
C PHE A 197 34.65 -62.41 17.79
N THR A 198 34.43 -62.10 16.50
CA THR A 198 34.99 -62.86 15.38
C THR A 198 36.50 -62.74 15.33
N ILE A 199 37.06 -61.54 15.53
CA ILE A 199 38.51 -61.30 15.62
C ILE A 199 39.11 -62.06 16.80
N GLU A 200 38.52 -61.96 18.00
CA GLU A 200 38.99 -62.68 19.19
C GLU A 200 38.99 -64.21 18.98
N LYS A 201 37.96 -64.74 18.32
CA LYS A 201 37.90 -66.15 17.95
C LYS A 201 38.95 -66.51 16.92
N GLU A 202 39.17 -65.67 15.91
CA GLU A 202 40.20 -65.89 14.90
C GLU A 202 41.60 -65.89 15.53
N GLU A 203 41.91 -64.96 16.42
CA GLU A 203 43.16 -64.90 17.17
C GLU A 203 43.37 -66.14 18.04
N LEU A 204 42.33 -66.57 18.75
CA LEU A 204 42.37 -67.81 19.52
C LEU A 204 42.65 -69.01 18.62
N HIS A 205 42.00 -69.08 17.45
CA HIS A 205 42.25 -70.13 16.46
C HIS A 205 43.67 -70.07 15.89
N LYS A 206 44.20 -68.87 15.60
CA LYS A 206 45.61 -68.68 15.20
C LYS A 206 46.55 -69.19 16.28
N HIS A 207 46.31 -68.85 17.54
CA HIS A 207 47.12 -69.30 18.68
C HIS A 207 47.07 -70.83 18.86
N GLN A 208 45.88 -71.43 18.76
CA GLN A 208 45.73 -72.89 18.83
C GLN A 208 46.41 -73.59 17.65
N ALA A 209 46.30 -73.03 16.45
CA ALA A 209 46.95 -73.55 15.26
C ALA A 209 48.48 -73.48 15.37
N THR A 210 49.03 -72.35 15.83
CA THR A 210 50.48 -72.20 16.05
C THR A 210 50.97 -73.12 17.17
N GLN A 211 50.22 -73.25 18.28
CA GLN A 211 50.57 -74.18 19.36
C GLN A 211 50.56 -75.63 18.88
N LYS A 212 49.54 -76.03 18.09
CA LYS A 212 49.46 -77.38 17.52
C LYS A 212 50.59 -77.65 16.53
N ALA A 213 50.91 -76.68 15.68
CA ALA A 213 52.07 -76.76 14.78
C ALA A 213 53.37 -76.91 15.58
N MET A 214 53.57 -76.07 16.61
CA MET A 214 54.76 -76.11 17.47
C MET A 214 54.91 -77.43 18.23
N ASN A 215 53.80 -78.07 18.61
CA ASN A 215 53.82 -79.39 19.23
C ASN A 215 54.10 -80.54 18.25
N GLN A 216 53.87 -80.34 16.95
CA GLN A 216 54.16 -81.31 15.88
C GLN A 216 55.58 -81.18 15.30
N MET A 217 56.25 -80.05 15.54
CA MET A 217 57.63 -79.82 15.11
C MET A 217 58.66 -80.59 15.99
N ASP A 218 59.82 -80.88 15.41
CA ASP A 218 60.96 -81.42 16.15
C ASP A 218 61.55 -80.39 17.13
N LYS A 219 62.27 -80.89 18.15
CA LYS A 219 62.85 -80.07 19.23
C LYS A 219 63.80 -78.99 18.70
N TYR A 220 64.59 -79.30 17.67
CA TYR A 220 65.52 -78.34 17.06
C TYR A 220 64.76 -77.22 16.32
N SER A 221 63.80 -77.58 15.46
CA SER A 221 62.99 -76.60 14.72
C SER A 221 62.17 -75.70 15.65
N ARG A 222 61.65 -76.24 16.76
CA ARG A 222 60.95 -75.43 17.77
C ARG A 222 61.87 -74.39 18.43
N GLN A 223 63.12 -74.77 18.72
CA GLN A 223 64.09 -73.85 19.30
C GLN A 223 64.45 -72.73 18.31
N GLU A 224 64.65 -73.07 17.04
CA GLU A 224 64.92 -72.06 16.00
C GLU A 224 63.79 -71.03 15.85
N VAL A 225 62.53 -71.45 15.96
CA VAL A 225 61.39 -70.50 15.93
C VAL A 225 61.41 -69.57 17.15
N LEU A 226 61.68 -70.08 18.34
CA LEU A 226 61.76 -69.26 19.55
C LEU A 226 62.94 -68.29 19.50
N ASP A 227 64.09 -68.74 19.00
CA ASP A 227 65.27 -67.90 18.81
C ASP A 227 65.01 -66.83 17.74
N ASN A 228 64.30 -67.16 16.65
CA ASN A 228 63.89 -66.19 15.63
C ASN A 228 62.91 -65.14 16.18
N ASP A 229 61.94 -65.55 17.00
CA ASP A 229 61.01 -64.63 17.66
C ASP A 229 61.70 -63.73 18.69
N TRP A 230 62.69 -64.26 19.42
CA TRP A 230 63.53 -63.46 20.30
C TRP A 230 64.37 -62.45 19.51
N LEU A 231 65.05 -62.90 18.45
CA LEU A 231 65.85 -62.04 17.57
C LEU A 231 64.99 -60.95 16.92
N LYS A 232 63.75 -61.24 16.51
CA LYS A 232 62.84 -60.22 15.96
C LYS A 232 62.50 -59.13 16.97
N ARG A 233 62.22 -59.51 18.23
CA ARG A 233 61.98 -58.53 19.30
C ARG A 233 63.22 -57.69 19.57
N GLU A 234 64.39 -58.32 19.60
CA GLU A 234 65.66 -57.63 19.83
C GLU A 234 65.99 -56.65 18.69
N VAL A 235 65.79 -57.07 17.44
CA VAL A 235 65.97 -56.21 16.26
C VAL A 235 65.04 -55.00 16.32
N GLU A 236 63.79 -55.15 16.75
CA GLU A 236 62.85 -54.03 16.87
C GLU A 236 63.25 -53.05 17.98
N ILE A 237 63.83 -53.55 19.08
CA ILE A 237 64.39 -52.69 20.14
C ILE A 237 65.60 -51.91 19.62
N HIS A 238 66.56 -52.59 19.01
CA HIS A 238 67.74 -51.92 18.44
C HIS A 238 67.40 -50.95 17.32
N ARG A 239 66.36 -51.24 16.52
CA ARG A 239 65.87 -50.31 15.50
C ARG A 239 65.35 -49.03 16.13
N ARG A 240 64.53 -49.15 17.18
CA ARG A 240 64.03 -47.99 17.94
C ARG A 240 65.18 -47.20 18.57
N GLU A 241 66.12 -47.87 19.22
CA GLU A 241 67.31 -47.23 19.80
C GLU A 241 68.13 -46.51 18.72
N THR A 242 68.33 -47.12 17.55
CA THR A 242 69.04 -46.50 16.42
C THR A 242 68.30 -45.28 15.89
N ASP A 243 66.97 -45.35 15.78
CA ASP A 243 66.14 -44.22 15.33
C ASP A 243 66.21 -43.05 16.33
N ASP A 244 66.25 -43.35 17.63
CA ASP A 244 66.37 -42.31 18.67
C ASP A 244 67.78 -41.72 18.74
N LEU A 245 68.84 -42.54 18.67
CA LEU A 245 70.22 -42.06 18.56
C LEU A 245 70.43 -41.21 17.31
N ARG A 246 69.82 -41.58 16.18
CA ARG A 246 69.86 -40.80 14.94
C ARG A 246 69.25 -39.41 15.15
N LYS A 247 68.09 -39.31 15.81
CA LYS A 247 67.46 -38.02 16.12
C LYS A 247 68.35 -37.16 17.01
N GLU A 248 68.98 -37.75 18.03
CA GLU A 248 69.89 -37.04 18.93
C GLU A 248 71.12 -36.51 18.19
N VAL A 249 71.70 -37.31 17.28
CA VAL A 249 72.81 -36.87 16.42
C VAL A 249 72.36 -35.75 15.48
N GLU A 250 71.20 -35.88 14.84
CA GLU A 250 70.64 -34.84 13.97
C GLU A 250 70.37 -33.53 14.72
N GLU A 251 69.94 -33.60 15.98
CA GLU A 251 69.77 -32.43 16.86
C GLU A 251 71.11 -31.77 17.21
N ILE A 252 72.13 -32.57 17.55
CA ILE A 252 73.48 -32.06 17.82
C ILE A 252 74.12 -31.44 16.57
N GLU A 253 74.00 -32.09 15.43
CA GLU A 253 74.49 -31.56 14.15
C GLU A 253 73.80 -30.25 13.78
N ARG A 254 72.49 -30.16 13.99
CA ARG A 254 71.72 -28.92 13.81
C ARG A 254 72.20 -27.82 14.73
N GLY A 255 72.37 -28.10 16.03
CA GLY A 255 72.90 -27.13 16.99
C GLY A 255 74.33 -26.69 16.68
N ASN A 256 75.19 -27.60 16.22
CA ASN A 256 76.54 -27.25 15.77
C ASN A 256 76.54 -26.35 14.53
N LEU A 257 75.65 -26.61 13.56
CA LEU A 257 75.47 -25.75 12.39
C LEU A 257 74.98 -24.36 12.77
N GLU A 258 74.07 -24.25 13.73
CA GLU A 258 73.56 -22.99 14.26
C GLU A 258 74.67 -22.21 14.98
N ILE A 259 75.41 -22.84 15.90
CA ILE A 259 76.56 -22.21 16.58
C ILE A 259 77.63 -21.78 15.56
N MET A 260 77.90 -22.59 14.54
CA MET A 260 78.84 -22.20 13.47
C MET A 260 78.31 -21.00 12.68
N ALA A 261 77.02 -20.96 12.37
CA ALA A 261 76.38 -19.83 11.69
C ALA A 261 76.50 -18.55 12.53
N ASP A 262 76.19 -18.61 13.82
CA ASP A 262 76.35 -17.49 14.75
C ASP A 262 77.80 -17.03 14.84
N LEU A 263 78.76 -17.96 14.94
CA LEU A 263 80.18 -17.62 14.93
C LEU A 263 80.63 -16.97 13.62
N PHE A 264 80.07 -17.37 12.48
CA PHE A 264 80.33 -16.70 11.20
C PHE A 264 79.69 -15.31 11.17
N GLU A 265 78.47 -15.15 11.67
CA GLU A 265 77.79 -13.86 11.77
C GLU A 265 78.56 -12.91 12.69
N CYS A 266 78.93 -13.32 13.90
CA CYS A 266 79.76 -12.54 14.81
C CYS A 266 81.10 -12.15 14.16
N LYS A 267 81.77 -13.07 13.45
CA LYS A 267 83.00 -12.72 12.71
C LYS A 267 82.75 -11.71 11.60
N ILE A 268 81.64 -11.80 10.88
CA ILE A 268 81.25 -10.84 9.85
C ILE A 268 80.94 -9.48 10.49
N GLU A 269 80.24 -9.45 11.62
CA GLU A 269 79.95 -8.25 12.39
C GLU A 269 81.24 -7.60 12.92
N ASP A 270 82.16 -8.37 13.49
CA ASP A 270 83.49 -7.88 13.91
C ASP A 270 84.28 -7.34 12.71
N LEU A 271 84.18 -7.99 11.55
CA LEU A 271 84.79 -7.48 10.31
C LEU A 271 84.12 -6.19 9.83
N LYS A 272 82.79 -6.07 9.93
CA LYS A 272 82.04 -4.85 9.62
C LYS A 272 82.40 -3.73 10.59
N ILE A 273 82.52 -4.01 11.89
CA ILE A 273 82.91 -3.03 12.91
C ILE A 273 84.34 -2.56 12.67
N SER A 274 85.28 -3.47 12.45
CA SER A 274 86.66 -3.11 12.14
C SER A 274 86.78 -2.37 10.82
N ARG A 275 86.10 -2.81 9.74
CA ARG A 275 86.01 -2.07 8.47
C ARG A 275 85.41 -0.69 8.67
N ASN A 276 84.31 -0.56 9.41
CA ASN A 276 83.67 0.72 9.69
C ASN A 276 84.59 1.62 10.51
N PHE A 277 85.33 1.08 11.48
CA PHE A 277 86.35 1.79 12.26
C PHE A 277 87.51 2.28 11.37
N PHE A 278 87.99 1.46 10.44
CA PHE A 278 88.99 1.88 9.46
C PHE A 278 88.41 2.96 8.53
N LEU A 279 87.20 2.77 7.99
CA LEU A 279 86.56 3.75 7.11
C LEU A 279 86.24 5.07 7.81
N THR A 280 85.85 5.07 9.10
CA THR A 280 85.61 6.32 9.85
C THR A 280 86.89 7.09 10.16
N GLN A 281 88.05 6.42 10.31
CA GLN A 281 89.33 7.13 10.45
C GLN A 281 89.77 7.83 9.16
N PHE A 282 89.34 7.33 7.99
CA PHE A 282 89.60 7.97 6.71
C PHE A 282 88.46 8.90 6.24
N ALA A 283 87.31 8.92 6.93
CA ALA A 283 86.18 9.79 6.59
C ALA A 283 86.43 11.29 6.89
N GLU A 284 87.46 11.64 7.66
CA GLU A 284 87.91 13.03 7.81
C GLU A 284 88.83 13.51 6.66
N GLY A 285 89.10 12.69 5.65
CA GLY A 285 89.90 13.09 4.49
C GLY A 285 89.68 12.22 3.26
N GLU A 286 88.96 12.78 2.29
CA GLU A 286 88.69 12.29 0.91
C GLU A 286 87.46 11.39 0.70
N ASN A 287 86.55 11.91 -0.14
CA ASN A 287 85.45 11.19 -0.78
C ASN A 287 85.99 9.99 -1.57
N LEU A 288 85.67 8.76 -1.12
CA LEU A 288 85.56 7.61 -1.99
C LEU A 288 84.10 7.14 -1.99
N ASP A 289 83.30 7.81 -2.80
CA ASP A 289 82.06 7.24 -3.32
C ASP A 289 82.41 6.03 -4.21
N THR A 290 81.74 4.91 -3.93
CA THR A 290 81.37 3.84 -4.87
C THR A 290 82.47 3.30 -5.78
N ASP A 291 83.30 2.41 -5.24
CA ASP A 291 83.50 1.03 -5.73
C ASP A 291 84.78 0.46 -5.13
N GLY A 292 84.61 -0.63 -4.38
CA GLY A 292 85.68 -1.24 -3.62
C GLY A 292 86.70 -1.92 -4.52
N ILE A 293 87.97 -1.58 -4.30
CA ILE A 293 89.23 -2.14 -4.80
C ILE A 293 89.28 -3.68 -4.96
N LEU A 294 88.34 -4.45 -4.42
CA LEU A 294 88.26 -5.91 -4.56
C LEU A 294 87.61 -6.41 -5.86
N GLU A 295 86.86 -5.59 -6.61
CA GLU A 295 86.23 -6.05 -7.86
C GLU A 295 87.23 -6.15 -9.03
N MET A 296 88.33 -5.40 -8.98
CA MET A 296 89.40 -5.43 -10.00
C MET A 296 90.17 -6.76 -10.02
N ASP A 297 90.30 -7.45 -8.89
CA ASP A 297 91.07 -8.70 -8.78
C ASP A 297 90.22 -9.96 -9.05
N LEU A 298 88.88 -9.85 -9.02
CA LEU A 298 87.97 -10.94 -9.40
C LEU A 298 87.78 -11.05 -10.92
N ALA A 299 87.94 -9.95 -11.67
CA ALA A 299 87.90 -9.97 -13.13
C ALA A 299 89.13 -10.66 -13.77
N GLN A 300 90.25 -10.78 -13.04
CA GLN A 300 91.49 -11.41 -13.52
C GLN A 300 91.51 -12.95 -13.42
N LEU A 301 90.46 -13.56 -12.86
CA LEU A 301 90.29 -15.02 -12.79
C LEU A 301 89.28 -15.59 -13.79
N SER A 302 88.85 -14.79 -14.78
CA SER A 302 88.02 -15.23 -15.90
C SER A 302 88.84 -16.08 -16.91
N ILE A 303 88.96 -17.38 -16.64
CA ILE A 303 89.46 -18.36 -17.61
C ILE A 303 88.27 -18.81 -18.48
N ASP A 304 88.02 -18.06 -19.54
CA ASP A 304 87.48 -18.60 -20.78
C ASP A 304 88.65 -19.13 -21.62
N GLN A 305 88.66 -20.42 -22.00
CA GLN A 305 88.95 -20.91 -23.36
C GLN A 305 89.14 -22.46 -23.44
N PRO A 306 88.97 -23.05 -24.65
CA PRO A 306 88.26 -24.31 -24.86
C PRO A 306 89.13 -25.47 -25.38
N ALA A 307 88.49 -26.64 -25.51
CA ALA A 307 88.73 -27.73 -26.46
C ALA A 307 89.95 -28.67 -26.26
N ARG A 308 89.67 -29.98 -26.06
CA ARG A 308 89.81 -31.05 -27.09
C ARG A 308 89.63 -32.47 -26.52
N ASP A 309 88.59 -33.16 -27.02
CA ASP A 309 88.48 -34.53 -27.58
C ASP A 309 89.70 -35.49 -27.39
N GLN A 310 89.62 -36.80 -27.07
CA GLN A 310 88.62 -37.89 -27.08
C GLN A 310 89.32 -39.20 -26.54
N PRO A 311 88.71 -40.41 -26.37
CA PRO A 311 87.30 -40.79 -26.16
C PRO A 311 87.06 -41.84 -25.01
N LEU A 312 85.89 -41.70 -24.37
CA LEU A 312 84.89 -42.69 -23.90
C LEU A 312 85.29 -44.01 -23.19
N ALA A 313 85.01 -44.04 -21.87
CA ALA A 313 84.37 -45.17 -21.19
C ALA A 313 83.31 -44.64 -20.20
N ILE A 314 82.16 -45.31 -20.17
CA ILE A 314 80.90 -44.90 -19.55
C ILE A 314 81.03 -44.63 -18.05
N MET A 315 80.72 -43.41 -17.60
CA MET A 315 80.39 -43.10 -16.21
C MET A 315 79.01 -42.42 -16.16
N PRO A 316 78.12 -42.81 -15.23
CA PRO A 316 76.84 -42.14 -15.05
C PRO A 316 77.06 -40.68 -14.61
N ALA A 317 76.28 -39.78 -15.20
CA ALA A 317 76.28 -38.37 -14.89
C ALA A 317 76.13 -38.13 -13.38
N ARG A 318 76.98 -37.25 -12.84
CA ARG A 318 76.84 -36.70 -11.50
C ARG A 318 75.40 -36.18 -11.34
N PRO A 319 74.64 -36.60 -10.31
CA PRO A 319 73.27 -36.16 -10.15
C PRO A 319 73.25 -34.64 -10.02
N GLN A 320 72.34 -34.01 -10.75
CA GLN A 320 72.08 -32.57 -10.61
C GLN A 320 71.76 -32.28 -9.14
N SER A 321 72.30 -31.15 -8.64
CA SER A 321 72.06 -30.70 -7.26
C SER A 321 70.56 -30.73 -6.92
N ALA A 322 70.21 -31.23 -5.74
CA ALA A 322 68.84 -31.25 -5.25
C ALA A 322 68.18 -29.86 -5.31
N THR A 323 68.97 -28.78 -5.17
CA THR A 323 68.51 -27.40 -5.32
C THR A 323 68.09 -27.09 -6.77
N HIS A 324 68.82 -27.59 -7.77
CA HIS A 324 68.49 -27.37 -9.18
C HIS A 324 67.22 -28.12 -9.60
N ARG A 325 66.98 -29.31 -9.03
CA ARG A 325 65.77 -30.10 -9.27
C ARG A 325 64.52 -29.48 -8.61
N ALA A 326 64.65 -29.00 -7.38
CA ALA A 326 63.56 -28.32 -6.68
C ALA A 326 63.14 -27.00 -7.37
N VAL A 327 64.10 -26.30 -7.99
CA VAL A 327 63.81 -25.10 -8.78
C VAL A 327 63.10 -25.45 -10.08
N GLN A 328 63.49 -26.51 -10.79
CA GLN A 328 62.78 -26.97 -11.98
C GLN A 328 61.33 -27.39 -11.68
N ASP A 329 61.11 -28.16 -10.61
CA ASP A 329 59.77 -28.61 -10.24
C ASP A 329 58.84 -27.43 -9.85
N LYS A 330 59.38 -26.40 -9.18
CA LYS A 330 58.62 -25.18 -8.88
C LYS A 330 58.28 -24.35 -10.12
N VAL A 331 59.20 -24.25 -11.09
CA VAL A 331 58.96 -23.51 -12.33
C VAL A 331 57.92 -24.24 -13.20
N PHE A 332 57.95 -25.57 -13.26
CA PHE A 332 56.94 -26.36 -13.96
C PHE A 332 55.55 -26.30 -13.28
N SER A 333 55.50 -26.32 -11.95
CA SER A 333 54.23 -26.14 -11.20
C SER A 333 53.60 -24.76 -11.39
N LEU A 334 54.41 -23.71 -11.58
CA LEU A 334 53.92 -22.35 -11.81
C LEU A 334 53.35 -22.16 -13.23
N ILE A 335 53.92 -22.86 -14.22
CA ILE A 335 53.43 -22.88 -15.61
C ILE A 335 52.13 -23.68 -15.73
N GLN A 336 51.91 -24.69 -14.88
CA GLN A 336 50.68 -25.49 -14.88
C GLN A 336 49.52 -24.80 -14.14
N ALA A 337 49.81 -23.98 -13.13
CA ALA A 337 48.81 -23.17 -12.41
C ALA A 337 48.32 -21.95 -13.20
N SER A 338 49.01 -21.55 -14.27
CA SER A 338 48.66 -20.38 -15.11
C SER A 338 47.81 -20.74 -16.35
N ILE A 339 47.37 -21.99 -16.51
CA ILE A 339 46.53 -22.45 -17.63
C ILE A 339 45.10 -22.87 -17.16
N GLN A 340 44.79 -22.76 -15.85
CA GLN A 340 43.46 -23.07 -15.31
C GLN A 340 42.98 -22.01 -14.32
N SER A 341 42.76 -20.79 -14.82
CA SER A 341 41.86 -19.82 -14.17
C SER A 341 41.54 -18.71 -15.17
N ASP A 342 40.46 -18.88 -15.91
CA ASP A 342 39.67 -17.80 -16.52
C ASP A 342 38.37 -18.44 -17.03
N GLU A 343 37.27 -18.25 -16.29
CA GLU A 343 35.94 -17.84 -16.79
C GLU A 343 34.92 -17.80 -15.62
N GLU A 344 34.57 -16.55 -15.25
CA GLU A 344 33.25 -16.01 -14.82
C GLU A 344 32.57 -16.50 -13.53
N ASP A 345 31.73 -15.73 -12.82
CA ASP A 345 31.63 -14.31 -12.42
C ASP A 345 30.46 -14.27 -11.39
N ASP A 346 30.54 -13.33 -10.46
CA ASP A 346 29.54 -12.72 -9.57
C ASP A 346 28.24 -13.45 -9.12
N SER A 347 28.02 -13.49 -7.80
CA SER A 347 27.09 -12.55 -7.12
C SER A 347 26.90 -12.91 -5.64
N ASP A 348 27.17 -11.91 -4.81
CA ASP A 348 27.17 -11.88 -3.35
C ASP A 348 25.76 -12.00 -2.74
N THR A 349 25.60 -12.81 -1.69
CA THR A 349 24.41 -12.82 -0.82
C THR A 349 24.86 -13.18 0.59
N SER A 350 24.87 -12.18 1.48
CA SER A 350 25.01 -12.38 2.91
C SER A 350 23.78 -11.84 3.64
N VAL A 351 23.29 -12.63 4.59
CA VAL A 351 22.22 -12.31 5.54
C VAL A 351 22.81 -12.46 6.93
N SER A 352 22.68 -11.45 7.80
CA SER A 352 22.02 -11.59 9.12
C SER A 352 22.08 -10.31 9.98
N HIS A 353 20.86 -9.88 10.35
CA HIS A 353 20.34 -9.28 11.59
C HIS A 353 21.00 -8.10 12.34
N GLY A 354 20.12 -7.15 12.69
CA GLY A 354 20.23 -6.27 13.85
C GLY A 354 19.14 -5.18 13.85
N ASP A 355 18.10 -5.37 14.67
CA ASP A 355 16.95 -4.48 14.92
C ASP A 355 17.29 -3.02 15.27
N ALA A 356 16.41 -2.09 14.88
CA ALA A 356 16.01 -0.95 15.69
C ALA A 356 14.75 -0.25 15.11
N ASP A 357 13.77 -0.04 15.99
CA ASP A 357 12.52 0.69 15.84
C ASP A 357 12.62 2.04 15.10
N SER A 358 11.57 2.37 14.32
CA SER A 358 10.84 3.64 14.39
C SER A 358 9.77 3.68 13.30
N ASP A 359 8.60 3.14 13.61
CA ASP A 359 7.36 3.34 12.85
C ASP A 359 6.76 4.69 13.27
N ASP A 360 7.02 5.75 12.51
CA ASP A 360 6.51 7.10 12.81
C ASP A 360 6.40 7.99 11.55
N THR A 361 6.08 7.40 10.39
CA THR A 361 5.94 8.15 9.12
C THR A 361 4.65 7.93 8.34
N GLU A 362 3.70 7.11 8.80
CA GLU A 362 2.42 6.91 8.11
C GLU A 362 1.28 7.83 8.61
N LEU A 363 1.50 8.65 9.64
CA LEU A 363 0.49 9.58 10.17
C LEU A 363 0.49 10.97 9.50
N LEU A 364 1.47 11.27 8.64
CA LEU A 364 1.68 12.61 8.09
C LEU A 364 1.16 12.82 6.65
N ASP A 365 0.74 11.75 5.96
CA ASP A 365 0.34 11.82 4.56
C ASP A 365 -1.18 12.01 4.34
N ASN A 366 -1.98 11.92 5.41
CA ASN A 366 -3.45 12.13 5.37
C ASN A 366 -3.89 13.57 5.74
N MET A 367 -2.97 14.54 5.76
CA MET A 367 -3.24 15.93 6.18
C MET A 367 -3.39 16.93 5.04
N PHE A 368 -3.22 16.52 3.78
CA PHE A 368 -3.49 17.38 2.62
C PHE A 368 -4.91 17.16 2.12
N TYR A 369 -5.83 18.00 2.61
CA TYR A 369 -7.14 18.19 2.00
C TYR A 369 -6.96 18.60 0.53
N GLU A 370 -7.54 17.84 -0.39
CA GLU A 370 -7.79 18.30 -1.76
C GLU A 370 -8.60 19.61 -1.68
N GLU A 371 -8.09 20.68 -2.30
CA GLU A 371 -8.86 21.92 -2.48
C GLU A 371 -10.09 21.59 -3.35
N GLU A 372 -11.24 21.39 -2.71
CA GLU A 372 -12.52 21.29 -3.39
C GLU A 372 -12.77 22.55 -4.23
N ASP A 373 -13.03 22.35 -5.51
CA ASP A 373 -13.32 23.40 -6.48
C ASP A 373 -14.66 24.08 -6.15
N TRP A 374 -14.60 25.27 -5.54
CA TRP A 374 -15.75 26.07 -5.12
C TRP A 374 -16.64 26.55 -6.27
N GLY A 375 -16.28 26.28 -7.53
CA GLY A 375 -17.04 26.67 -8.73
C GLY A 375 -18.35 25.90 -8.93
N ASP A 376 -18.48 24.70 -8.36
CA ASP A 376 -19.64 23.83 -8.61
C ASP A 376 -20.86 24.16 -7.72
N TYR A 377 -20.65 24.88 -6.61
CA TYR A 377 -21.72 25.27 -5.68
C TYR A 377 -22.63 26.39 -6.21
N LEU A 378 -22.25 27.11 -7.27
CA LEU A 378 -23.05 28.19 -7.87
C LEU A 378 -23.99 27.75 -8.99
N GLN A 379 -23.97 26.48 -9.42
CA GLN A 379 -24.77 25.98 -10.56
C GLN A 379 -26.03 25.21 -10.15
N LEU A 380 -26.41 25.23 -8.88
CA LEU A 380 -27.62 24.55 -8.43
C LEU A 380 -28.87 25.42 -8.72
N GLY A 381 -29.70 24.92 -9.65
CA GLY A 381 -31.03 25.45 -9.93
C GLY A 381 -31.98 25.36 -8.72
N PRO A 382 -33.24 25.84 -8.85
CA PRO A 382 -34.16 25.95 -7.71
C PRO A 382 -34.34 24.62 -6.97
N LEU A 383 -34.07 24.66 -5.67
CA LEU A 383 -33.97 23.54 -4.73
C LEU A 383 -35.29 22.76 -4.62
N GLU A 384 -35.34 21.54 -5.17
CA GLU A 384 -36.43 20.61 -4.90
C GLU A 384 -36.30 20.06 -3.47
N LEU A 385 -37.38 20.21 -2.68
CA LEU A 385 -37.47 19.72 -1.30
C LEU A 385 -37.30 18.20 -1.25
N LYS A 386 -36.11 17.75 -0.85
CA LYS A 386 -35.82 16.33 -0.57
C LYS A 386 -36.49 15.96 0.76
N LEU A 387 -37.60 15.22 0.70
CA LEU A 387 -38.24 14.65 1.88
C LEU A 387 -37.27 13.65 2.52
N LEU A 388 -36.76 14.00 3.70
CA LEU A 388 -35.92 13.15 4.53
C LEU A 388 -36.79 12.06 5.17
N ASN A 389 -36.49 10.81 4.86
CA ASN A 389 -37.03 9.65 5.59
C ASN A 389 -35.98 9.20 6.61
N VAL A 390 -36.36 9.26 7.89
CA VAL A 390 -35.59 8.66 8.98
C VAL A 390 -35.91 7.17 9.02
N THR A 391 -34.92 6.33 8.77
CA THR A 391 -35.01 4.89 9.03
C THR A 391 -34.32 4.61 10.36
N GLY A 392 -35.09 4.11 11.32
CA GLY A 392 -34.55 3.62 12.59
C GLY A 392 -34.28 2.12 12.48
N THR A 393 -33.03 1.72 12.67
CA THR A 393 -32.64 0.32 12.81
C THR A 393 -32.87 -0.14 14.25
N GLN A 394 -33.66 -1.20 14.44
CA GLN A 394 -33.87 -1.81 15.75
C GLN A 394 -32.62 -2.59 16.16
N MET A 395 -31.93 -2.16 17.21
CA MET A 395 -30.86 -2.96 17.82
C MET A 395 -31.45 -4.11 18.65
N THR A 396 -30.87 -5.30 18.51
CA THR A 396 -31.21 -6.46 19.33
C THR A 396 -30.62 -6.32 20.72
N ILE A 397 -31.45 -6.43 21.76
CA ILE A 397 -30.98 -6.55 23.14
C ILE A 397 -30.30 -7.93 23.25
N HIS A 398 -28.99 -7.93 23.51
CA HIS A 398 -28.25 -9.18 23.71
C HIS A 398 -28.85 -9.95 24.89
N SER A 399 -29.26 -11.20 24.63
CA SER A 399 -29.55 -12.15 25.69
C SER A 399 -28.22 -12.49 26.38
N PRO A 400 -28.15 -12.56 27.72
CA PRO A 400 -26.91 -12.92 28.38
C PRO A 400 -26.45 -14.31 27.92
N PRO A 401 -25.12 -14.52 27.78
CA PRO A 401 -24.57 -15.76 27.26
C PRO A 401 -25.02 -16.97 28.10
N THR A 402 -25.39 -18.04 27.41
CA THR A 402 -25.64 -19.34 28.05
C THR A 402 -24.30 -19.87 28.59
N LEU A 403 -24.29 -20.17 29.88
CA LEU A 403 -23.12 -20.61 30.65
C LEU A 403 -22.68 -22.02 30.22
N ASP A 404 -21.37 -22.23 30.17
CA ASP A 404 -20.73 -23.50 29.79
C ASP A 404 -21.02 -24.64 30.80
N GLU A 405 -20.91 -25.89 30.33
CA GLU A 405 -21.23 -27.13 31.06
C GLU A 405 -20.47 -27.32 32.40
N GLU A 406 -19.40 -26.56 32.62
CA GLU A 406 -18.66 -26.55 33.88
C GLU A 406 -19.35 -25.72 34.98
N GLU A 407 -20.16 -24.71 34.63
CA GLU A 407 -20.92 -23.90 35.60
C GLU A 407 -22.26 -24.56 36.00
N LEU A 408 -22.77 -25.51 35.20
CA LEU A 408 -23.91 -26.36 35.56
C LEU A 408 -23.58 -27.35 36.69
N LYS A 409 -22.32 -27.82 36.75
CA LYS A 409 -21.86 -28.70 37.84
C LYS A 409 -21.66 -27.97 39.18
N VAL A 410 -21.48 -26.64 39.16
CA VAL A 410 -21.41 -25.82 40.37
C VAL A 410 -22.81 -25.54 40.95
N LYS A 411 -23.87 -25.59 40.13
CA LYS A 411 -25.27 -25.50 40.60
C LYS A 411 -25.81 -26.76 41.28
N ASP A 412 -25.17 -27.92 41.08
CA ASP A 412 -25.53 -29.16 41.77
C ASP A 412 -24.88 -29.28 43.17
N CYS A 413 -23.98 -28.35 43.54
CA CYS A 413 -23.62 -28.10 44.93
C CYS A 413 -24.73 -27.29 45.61
N ASN A 414 -25.81 -28.01 45.92
CA ASN A 414 -27.03 -27.55 46.55
C ASN A 414 -26.77 -26.82 47.89
N PRO A 415 -27.21 -25.56 48.09
CA PRO A 415 -27.18 -24.87 49.39
C PRO A 415 -28.45 -25.14 50.23
N GLU A 416 -29.13 -26.28 50.03
CA GLU A 416 -30.31 -26.67 50.82
C GLU A 416 -29.97 -27.32 52.16
N ASP A 417 -28.70 -27.60 52.47
CA ASP A 417 -28.23 -27.95 53.82
C ASP A 417 -27.69 -26.71 54.58
N TRP A 418 -28.30 -25.55 54.35
CA TRP A 418 -28.09 -24.40 55.22
C TRP A 418 -28.99 -24.55 56.47
N PRO A 419 -28.46 -24.49 57.70
CA PRO A 419 -29.20 -24.92 58.90
C PRO A 419 -30.33 -23.96 59.35
N VAL A 420 -30.77 -23.03 58.50
CA VAL A 420 -31.81 -22.05 58.83
C VAL A 420 -32.78 -21.92 57.65
N THR A 421 -33.99 -22.44 57.81
CA THR A 421 -35.06 -22.33 56.82
C THR A 421 -35.89 -21.04 57.04
N GLN A 422 -36.45 -20.48 55.96
CA GLN A 422 -37.28 -19.26 55.99
C GLN A 422 -38.44 -19.25 57.02
N PRO A 423 -39.09 -20.38 57.38
CA PRO A 423 -40.08 -20.39 58.45
C PRO A 423 -39.47 -19.99 59.81
N MET A 424 -38.24 -20.41 60.09
CA MET A 424 -37.54 -20.10 61.35
C MET A 424 -37.19 -18.61 61.47
N LEU A 425 -37.01 -17.91 60.35
CA LEU A 425 -36.79 -16.47 60.29
C LEU A 425 -38.09 -15.66 60.44
N LYS A 426 -39.24 -16.22 60.06
CA LYS A 426 -40.55 -15.55 60.19
C LYS A 426 -41.12 -15.61 61.60
N ASP A 427 -40.84 -16.66 62.36
CA ASP A 427 -41.26 -16.77 63.77
C ASP A 427 -40.48 -15.83 64.72
N LEU A 428 -39.36 -15.26 64.26
CA LEU A 428 -38.60 -14.22 64.97
C LEU A 428 -39.18 -12.81 64.79
N VAL A 429 -40.11 -12.62 63.85
CA VAL A 429 -40.72 -11.31 63.53
C VAL A 429 -42.22 -11.36 63.82
N THR A 430 -42.58 -11.73 65.05
CA THR A 430 -43.90 -11.38 65.60
C THR A 430 -43.71 -10.54 66.87
N PRO A 431 -44.11 -9.25 66.88
CA PRO A 431 -43.99 -8.44 68.08
C PRO A 431 -44.94 -8.95 69.16
N ARG A 432 -44.35 -9.47 70.24
CA ARG A 432 -45.00 -9.62 71.54
C ARG A 432 -45.47 -8.24 72.02
N GLY A 433 -46.78 -8.08 72.15
CA GLY A 433 -47.37 -7.24 73.19
C GLY A 433 -47.75 -5.81 72.80
N LEU A 434 -49.05 -5.54 72.90
CA LEU A 434 -49.75 -4.39 73.50
C LEU A 434 -51.24 -4.67 73.22
N ALA A 435 -52.03 -5.30 74.09
CA ALA A 435 -52.39 -4.92 75.46
C ALA A 435 -52.80 -3.44 75.58
N THR A 436 -54.02 -3.13 75.12
CA THR A 436 -55.17 -2.63 75.90
C THR A 436 -56.37 -2.43 75.00
#